data_AF-A0A0L8L1W8-F1
#
_entry.id   AF-A0A0L8L1W8-F1
#
_cell.length_a   1.000
_cell.length_b   1.000
_cell.length_c   1.000
_cell.angle_alpha   90.00
_cell.angle_beta   90.00
_cell.angle_gamma   90.00
#
_symmetry.space_group_name_H-M   'P 1'
#
loop_
_entity.id
_entity.type
_entity.pdbx_description
1 polymer ?
#
loop_
_entity_poly.entity_id
_entity_poly.type
_entity_poly.pdbx_seq_one_letter_code
_entity_poly.pdbx_strand_id
1 'polypeptide(L)'
;MSETTVPVTAPAATAAKAASSRTVVAESPTPRGRRARIALRGLQVFLALFFVIASALPKLIAHPSAAEGFDKMGWGSAGMYAIGVLELAGGIALLIPVLQSLAAVSLSALMVGAFVVSVTVFGGENAATPLILIVPLTLIAWARRDHNARLLRLVRLVRRQA
;
A
#
# COMPACT_ATOMS: atom_id res chain seq x y z
N MET A 1 57.78 63.79 -24.57
CA MET A 1 58.36 62.58 -25.18
C MET A 1 57.61 61.37 -24.64
N SER A 2 57.37 60.41 -25.52
CA SER A 2 56.78 59.07 -25.31
C SER A 2 55.26 58.97 -25.34
N GLU A 3 54.76 58.71 -26.54
CA GLU A 3 53.53 57.96 -26.81
C GLU A 3 53.61 56.56 -26.17
N THR A 4 52.48 55.98 -25.74
CA THR A 4 52.24 54.52 -25.76
C THR A 4 50.74 54.22 -25.71
N THR A 5 50.25 53.83 -26.89
CA THR A 5 49.16 52.92 -27.29
C THR A 5 48.29 52.18 -26.24
N VAL A 6 46.98 52.16 -26.52
CA VAL A 6 45.88 51.34 -25.95
C VAL A 6 46.04 49.81 -26.21
N PRO A 7 45.33 48.96 -25.44
CA PRO A 7 44.16 48.34 -26.07
C PRO A 7 42.90 48.27 -25.18
N VAL A 8 41.78 48.24 -25.90
CA VAL A 8 40.40 47.99 -25.49
C VAL A 8 40.20 46.53 -25.06
N THR A 9 39.50 46.31 -23.94
CA THR A 9 38.86 45.03 -23.64
C THR A 9 37.45 45.27 -23.09
N ALA A 10 36.45 44.69 -23.76
CA ALA A 10 35.02 44.85 -23.51
C ALA A 10 34.54 44.24 -22.16
N PRO A 11 33.38 44.66 -21.61
CA PRO A 11 32.79 44.04 -20.45
C PRO A 11 31.97 42.82 -20.89
N ALA A 12 32.39 41.61 -20.50
CA ALA A 12 31.66 40.39 -20.83
C ALA A 12 31.11 39.71 -19.56
N ALA A 13 29.82 39.97 -19.34
CA ALA A 13 28.82 39.05 -18.83
C ALA A 13 29.03 38.42 -17.44
N THR A 14 28.34 39.03 -16.48
CA THR A 14 27.67 38.38 -15.36
C THR A 14 26.97 37.09 -15.78
N ALA A 15 27.64 35.95 -15.64
CA ALA A 15 26.98 34.64 -15.69
C ALA A 15 26.70 34.17 -14.26
N ALA A 16 25.80 34.88 -13.58
CA ALA A 16 25.08 34.32 -12.46
C ALA A 16 24.38 33.06 -12.98
N LYS A 17 24.92 31.90 -12.60
CA LYS A 17 24.34 30.58 -12.87
C LYS A 17 22.92 30.60 -12.34
N ALA A 18 21.97 30.90 -13.21
CA ALA A 18 20.56 30.88 -12.92
C ALA A 18 20.24 29.47 -12.43
N ALA A 19 20.13 29.33 -11.11
CA ALA A 19 19.42 28.22 -10.52
C ALA A 19 18.03 28.30 -11.14
N SER A 20 17.77 27.43 -12.12
CA SER A 20 16.44 27.17 -12.61
C SER A 20 15.67 26.59 -11.43
N SER A 21 15.15 27.48 -10.58
CA SER A 21 14.08 27.22 -9.64
C SER A 21 12.94 26.71 -10.47
N ARG A 22 12.92 25.39 -10.69
CA ARG A 22 11.80 24.68 -11.26
C ARG A 22 10.74 24.79 -10.19
N THR A 23 9.98 25.90 -10.23
CA THR A 23 8.78 26.09 -9.45
C THR A 23 7.90 24.90 -9.76
N VAL A 24 7.93 23.91 -8.88
CA VAL A 24 6.99 22.81 -8.92
C VAL A 24 5.67 23.48 -8.56
N VAL A 25 4.90 23.84 -9.57
CA VAL A 25 3.52 24.29 -9.39
C VAL A 25 2.85 23.17 -8.62
N ALA A 26 2.61 23.41 -7.33
CA ALA A 26 1.89 22.48 -6.48
C ALA A 26 0.47 22.47 -7.01
N GLU A 27 0.16 21.52 -7.88
CA GLU A 27 -1.19 21.32 -8.40
C GLU A 27 -2.10 21.06 -7.21
N SER A 28 -2.92 22.06 -6.88
CA SER A 28 -3.86 22.01 -5.76
C SER A 28 -4.73 20.75 -5.91
N PRO A 29 -4.80 19.88 -4.91
CA PRO A 29 -5.57 18.65 -5.03
C PRO A 29 -7.03 19.03 -5.28
N THR A 30 -7.55 18.61 -6.43
CA THR A 30 -8.97 18.85 -6.76
C THR A 30 -9.87 18.30 -5.64
N PRO A 31 -11.03 18.90 -5.36
CA PRO A 31 -11.98 18.41 -4.36
C PRO A 31 -12.32 16.91 -4.54
N ARG A 32 -12.34 16.45 -5.80
CA ARG A 32 -12.52 15.04 -6.18
C ARG A 32 -11.40 14.14 -5.66
N GLY A 33 -10.14 14.57 -5.76
CA GLY A 33 -8.99 13.83 -5.24
C GLY A 33 -8.96 13.72 -3.71
N ARG A 34 -9.45 14.73 -2.98
CA ARG A 34 -9.58 14.65 -1.51
C ARG A 34 -10.65 13.64 -1.09
N ARG A 35 -11.82 13.67 -1.72
CA ARG A 35 -12.92 12.72 -1.44
C ARG A 35 -12.51 11.27 -1.71
N ALA A 36 -11.86 11.02 -2.85
CA ALA A 36 -11.36 9.67 -3.18
C ALA A 36 -10.37 9.13 -2.13
N ARG A 37 -9.46 9.98 -1.63
CA ARG A 37 -8.52 9.59 -0.56
C ARG A 37 -9.23 9.24 0.75
N ILE A 38 -10.27 9.99 1.12
CA ILE A 38 -11.07 9.71 2.33
C ILE A 38 -11.83 8.40 2.17
N ALA A 39 -12.51 8.21 1.03
CA ALA A 39 -13.24 6.97 0.75
C ALA A 39 -12.31 5.75 0.77
N LEU A 40 -11.14 5.84 0.13
CA LEU A 40 -10.15 4.76 0.13
C LEU A 40 -9.62 4.47 1.54
N ARG A 41 -9.46 5.52 2.37
CA ARG A 41 -9.03 5.33 3.76
C ARG A 41 -10.13 4.69 4.61
N GLY A 42 -11.39 5.07 4.42
CA GLY A 42 -12.53 4.42 5.07
C GLY A 42 -12.62 2.95 4.70
N LEU A 43 -12.56 2.64 3.40
CA LEU A 43 -12.54 1.26 2.89
C LEU A 43 -11.39 0.44 3.49
N GLN A 44 -10.21 1.05 3.60
CA GLN A 44 -9.03 0.40 4.15
C GLN A 44 -9.15 0.09 5.65
N VAL A 45 -9.69 1.03 6.44
CA VAL A 45 -9.96 0.78 7.86
C VAL A 45 -11.02 -0.31 8.02
N PHE A 46 -12.07 -0.27 7.19
CA PHE A 46 -13.10 -1.31 7.18
C PHE A 46 -12.51 -2.70 6.87
N LEU A 47 -11.68 -2.83 5.82
CA LEU A 47 -11.03 -4.10 5.49
C LEU A 47 -10.09 -4.56 6.59
N ALA A 48 -9.28 -3.66 7.16
CA ALA A 48 -8.39 -4.00 8.26
C ALA A 48 -9.20 -4.54 9.45
N LEU A 49 -10.29 -3.87 9.82
CA LEU A 49 -11.17 -4.31 10.90
C LEU A 49 -11.80 -5.67 10.60
N PHE A 50 -12.26 -5.87 9.36
CA PHE A 50 -12.82 -7.15 8.91
C PHE A 50 -11.79 -8.28 9.06
N PHE A 51 -10.58 -8.11 8.54
CA PHE A 51 -9.53 -9.13 8.64
C PHE A 51 -9.12 -9.42 10.08
N VAL A 52 -8.98 -8.40 10.92
CA VAL A 52 -8.57 -8.56 12.32
C VAL A 52 -9.68 -9.17 13.18
N ILE A 53 -10.89 -8.63 13.10
CA ILE A 53 -11.98 -9.00 14.02
C ILE A 53 -12.86 -10.11 13.44
N ALA A 54 -13.34 -9.97 12.20
CA ALA A 54 -14.27 -10.94 11.65
C ALA A 54 -13.55 -12.22 11.18
N SER A 55 -12.31 -12.10 10.68
CA SER A 55 -11.58 -13.25 10.13
C SER A 55 -10.56 -13.86 11.10
N ALA A 56 -9.59 -13.07 11.60
CA ALA A 56 -8.48 -13.59 12.38
C ALA A 56 -8.88 -13.96 13.81
N LEU A 57 -9.64 -13.11 14.50
CA LEU A 57 -9.99 -13.31 15.91
C LEU A 57 -10.65 -14.67 16.17
N PRO A 58 -11.70 -15.12 15.45
CA PRO A 58 -12.29 -16.44 15.66
C PRO A 58 -11.30 -17.59 15.48
N LYS A 59 -10.35 -17.46 14.55
CA LYS A 59 -9.29 -18.46 14.32
C LYS A 59 -8.28 -18.49 15.46
N LEU A 60 -7.90 -17.32 15.98
CA LEU A 60 -6.90 -17.20 17.04
C LEU A 60 -7.41 -17.56 18.43
N ILE A 61 -8.72 -17.46 18.67
CA ILE A 61 -9.34 -17.95 19.91
C ILE A 61 -9.84 -19.40 19.78
N ALA A 62 -9.58 -20.06 18.64
CA ALA A 62 -10.09 -21.39 18.31
C ALA A 62 -11.60 -21.53 18.50
N HIS A 63 -12.36 -20.53 18.04
CA HIS A 63 -13.81 -20.57 18.07
C HIS A 63 -14.32 -21.73 17.21
N PRO A 64 -15.31 -22.52 17.66
CA PRO A 64 -15.82 -23.69 16.92
C PRO A 64 -16.20 -23.39 15.47
N SER A 65 -16.80 -22.21 15.22
CA SER A 65 -17.18 -21.76 13.88
C SER A 65 -16.03 -21.65 12.89
N ALA A 66 -14.78 -21.50 13.37
CA ALA A 66 -13.58 -21.52 12.54
C ALA A 66 -12.92 -22.90 12.56
N ALA A 67 -12.79 -23.52 13.74
CA ALA A 67 -12.09 -24.78 13.92
C ALA A 67 -12.68 -25.91 13.07
N GLU A 68 -14.01 -26.04 13.03
CA GLU A 68 -14.69 -27.09 12.26
C GLU A 68 -14.36 -27.03 10.76
N GLY A 69 -14.16 -25.82 10.22
CA GLY A 69 -13.74 -25.64 8.83
C GLY A 69 -12.33 -26.19 8.57
N PHE A 70 -11.38 -25.88 9.45
CA PHE A 70 -10.00 -26.35 9.33
C PHE A 70 -9.83 -27.84 9.61
N ASP A 71 -10.67 -28.41 10.47
CA ASP A 71 -10.72 -29.84 10.71
C ASP A 71 -11.23 -30.59 9.46
N LYS A 72 -12.29 -30.09 8.81
CA LYS A 72 -12.80 -30.64 7.53
C LYS A 72 -11.76 -30.59 6.42
N MET A 73 -10.91 -29.56 6.39
CA MET A 73 -9.79 -29.45 5.45
C MET A 73 -8.63 -30.41 5.75
N GLY A 74 -8.60 -31.02 6.93
CA GLY A 74 -7.46 -31.83 7.40
C GLY A 74 -6.24 -31.00 7.82
N TRP A 75 -6.39 -29.68 7.98
CA TRP A 75 -5.31 -28.77 8.37
C TRP A 75 -5.22 -28.58 9.89
N GLY A 76 -6.33 -28.86 10.59
CA GLY A 76 -6.45 -28.80 12.03
C GLY A 76 -6.14 -27.41 12.61
N SER A 77 -5.85 -27.39 13.91
CA SER A 77 -5.57 -26.17 14.65
C SER A 77 -4.31 -25.43 14.15
N ALA A 78 -3.28 -26.16 13.71
CA ALA A 78 -2.05 -25.57 13.21
C ALA A 78 -2.30 -24.69 11.96
N GLY A 79 -3.05 -25.20 10.98
CA GLY A 79 -3.42 -24.44 9.79
C GLY A 79 -4.34 -23.26 10.14
N MET A 80 -5.29 -23.47 11.06
CA MET A 80 -6.17 -22.41 11.55
C MET A 80 -5.39 -21.23 12.15
N TYR A 81 -4.47 -21.52 13.07
CA TYR A 81 -3.65 -20.48 13.70
C TYR A 81 -2.71 -19.82 12.70
N ALA A 82 -2.09 -20.58 11.80
CA ALA A 82 -1.22 -20.02 10.77
C ALA A 82 -1.96 -19.00 9.89
N ILE A 83 -3.15 -19.36 9.38
CA ILE A 83 -3.98 -18.45 8.59
C ILE A 83 -4.45 -17.26 9.45
N GLY A 84 -4.90 -17.51 10.69
CA GLY A 84 -5.31 -16.44 11.60
C GLY A 84 -4.21 -15.41 11.87
N VAL A 85 -2.97 -15.85 12.06
CA VAL A 85 -1.81 -14.95 12.25
C VAL A 85 -1.51 -14.17 10.97
N LEU A 86 -1.57 -14.80 9.79
CA LEU A 86 -1.35 -14.13 8.52
C LEU A 86 -2.42 -13.06 8.23
N GLU A 87 -3.68 -13.37 8.50
CA GLU A 87 -4.78 -12.42 8.36
C GLU A 87 -4.67 -11.25 9.35
N LEU A 88 -4.32 -11.54 10.60
CA LEU A 88 -4.06 -10.51 11.61
C LEU A 88 -2.91 -9.59 11.18
N ALA A 89 -1.78 -10.17 10.78
CA ALA A 89 -0.61 -9.43 10.33
C ALA A 89 -0.92 -8.57 9.10
N GLY A 90 -1.63 -9.13 8.11
CA GLY A 90 -2.06 -8.41 6.92
C GLY A 90 -3.04 -7.27 7.24
N GLY A 91 -4.02 -7.53 8.11
CA GLY A 91 -5.00 -6.53 8.56
C GLY A 91 -4.35 -5.36 9.29
N ILE A 92 -3.38 -5.62 10.17
CA ILE A 92 -2.60 -4.58 10.84
C ILE A 92 -1.70 -3.84 9.83
N ALA A 93 -1.02 -4.56 8.94
CA ALA A 93 -0.13 -3.97 7.94
C ALA A 93 -0.86 -3.07 6.93
N LEU A 94 -2.16 -3.31 6.66
CA LEU A 94 -3.00 -2.40 5.88
C LEU A 94 -3.09 -1.00 6.51
N LEU A 95 -2.97 -0.86 7.83
CA LEU A 95 -3.02 0.44 8.51
C LEU A 95 -1.70 1.20 8.44
N ILE A 96 -0.60 0.53 8.10
CA ILE A 96 0.76 1.11 8.08
C ILE A 96 1.06 1.63 6.67
N PRO A 97 1.19 2.96 6.44
CA PRO A 97 1.32 3.58 5.12
C PRO A 97 2.35 2.94 4.18
N VAL A 98 3.49 2.54 4.74
CA VAL A 98 4.61 1.97 3.99
C VAL A 98 4.34 0.53 3.53
N LEU A 99 3.54 -0.22 4.30
CA LEU A 99 3.25 -1.65 4.06
C LEU A 99 1.93 -1.89 3.32
N GLN A 100 1.09 -0.86 3.13
CA GLN A 100 -0.28 -1.02 2.62
C GLN A 100 -0.38 -1.81 1.32
N SER A 101 0.50 -1.52 0.36
CA SER A 101 0.50 -2.21 -0.94
C SER A 101 0.89 -3.68 -0.79
N LEU A 102 1.94 -3.97 0.00
CA LEU A 102 2.38 -5.33 0.26
C LEU A 102 1.31 -6.13 1.02
N ALA A 103 0.70 -5.53 2.04
CA ALA A 103 -0.38 -6.12 2.83
C ALA A 103 -1.63 -6.41 1.97
N ALA A 104 -2.00 -5.49 1.08
CA ALA A 104 -3.12 -5.68 0.18
C ALA A 104 -2.87 -6.83 -0.81
N VAL A 105 -1.65 -6.95 -1.33
CA VAL A 105 -1.25 -8.06 -2.21
C VAL A 105 -1.24 -9.39 -1.46
N SER A 106 -0.66 -9.45 -0.26
CA SER A 106 -0.60 -10.69 0.53
C SER A 106 -1.98 -11.17 0.95
N LEU A 107 -2.85 -10.26 1.42
CA LEU A 107 -4.24 -10.58 1.74
C LEU A 107 -5.04 -10.99 0.50
N SER A 108 -4.76 -10.40 -0.68
CA SER A 108 -5.39 -10.84 -1.94
C SER A 108 -4.99 -12.27 -2.27
N ALA A 109 -3.70 -12.61 -2.14
CA ALA A 109 -3.21 -13.98 -2.36
C ALA A 109 -3.84 -14.97 -1.37
N LEU A 110 -4.00 -14.58 -0.10
CA LEU A 110 -4.69 -15.38 0.90
C LEU A 110 -6.16 -15.61 0.52
N MET A 111 -6.88 -14.58 0.06
CA MET A 111 -8.25 -14.71 -0.41
C MET A 111 -8.38 -15.60 -1.65
N VAL A 112 -7.39 -15.59 -2.55
CA VAL A 112 -7.37 -16.54 -3.69
C VAL A 112 -7.24 -17.97 -3.18
N GLY A 113 -6.35 -18.23 -2.21
CA GLY A 113 -6.26 -19.55 -1.56
C GLY A 113 -7.57 -19.96 -0.89
N ALA A 114 -8.20 -19.04 -0.16
CA ALA A 114 -9.50 -19.27 0.48
C ALA A 114 -10.60 -19.59 -0.54
N PHE A 115 -10.64 -18.88 -1.68
CA PHE A 115 -11.57 -19.16 -2.76
C PHE A 115 -11.39 -20.57 -3.35
N VAL A 116 -10.14 -20.96 -3.63
CA VAL A 116 -9.83 -22.30 -4.15
C VAL A 116 -10.34 -23.35 -3.17
N VAL A 117 -10.02 -23.22 -1.88
CA VAL A 117 -10.49 -24.13 -0.83
C VAL A 117 -12.03 -24.16 -0.73
N SER A 118 -12.70 -23.00 -0.75
CA SER A 118 -14.17 -22.93 -0.75
C SER A 118 -14.78 -23.73 -1.91
N VAL A 119 -14.21 -23.64 -3.11
CA VAL A 119 -14.72 -24.37 -4.28
C VAL A 119 -14.36 -25.86 -4.23
N THR A 120 -13.13 -26.22 -3.86
CA THR A 120 -12.65 -27.60 -3.95
C THR A 120 -13.07 -28.46 -2.75
N VAL A 121 -13.15 -27.89 -1.56
CA VAL A 121 -13.44 -28.63 -0.31
C VAL A 121 -14.88 -28.44 0.13
N PHE A 122 -15.43 -27.23 -0.02
CA PHE A 122 -16.76 -26.88 0.49
C PHE A 122 -17.83 -26.78 -0.62
N GLY A 123 -17.55 -27.28 -1.83
CA GLY A 123 -18.52 -27.30 -2.92
C GLY A 123 -18.98 -25.92 -3.40
N GLY A 124 -18.21 -24.86 -3.12
CA GLY A 124 -18.55 -23.48 -3.47
C GLY A 124 -19.30 -22.71 -2.38
N GLU A 125 -19.58 -23.34 -1.24
CA GLU A 125 -20.17 -22.66 -0.10
C GLU A 125 -19.26 -21.50 0.35
N ASN A 126 -19.82 -20.30 0.49
CA ASN A 126 -19.10 -19.07 0.86
C ASN A 126 -18.02 -18.58 -0.12
N ALA A 127 -17.93 -19.12 -1.35
CA ALA A 127 -16.93 -18.70 -2.34
C ALA A 127 -17.09 -17.23 -2.80
N ALA A 128 -18.29 -16.64 -2.63
CA ALA A 128 -18.54 -15.24 -2.94
C ALA A 128 -17.75 -14.26 -2.04
N THR A 129 -17.59 -14.60 -0.76
CA THR A 129 -16.91 -13.74 0.23
C THR A 129 -15.46 -13.38 -0.15
N PRO A 130 -14.57 -14.35 -0.43
CA PRO A 130 -13.19 -14.03 -0.83
C PRO A 130 -13.14 -13.23 -2.14
N LEU A 131 -14.01 -13.52 -3.12
CA LEU A 131 -14.09 -12.75 -4.37
C LEU A 131 -14.45 -11.28 -4.13
N ILE A 132 -15.47 -11.03 -3.29
CA ILE A 132 -15.89 -9.67 -2.94
C ILE A 132 -14.76 -8.90 -2.25
N LEU A 133 -13.91 -9.57 -1.46
CA LEU A 133 -12.78 -8.94 -0.78
C LEU A 133 -11.54 -8.72 -1.66
N ILE A 134 -11.31 -9.58 -2.65
CA ILE A 134 -10.20 -9.42 -3.62
C ILE A 134 -10.33 -8.11 -4.39
N VAL A 135 -11.55 -7.70 -4.78
CA VAL A 135 -11.78 -6.47 -5.56
C VAL A 135 -11.30 -5.21 -4.81
N PRO A 136 -11.76 -4.89 -3.59
CA PRO A 136 -11.28 -3.72 -2.85
C PRO A 136 -9.79 -3.84 -2.45
N LEU A 137 -9.28 -5.03 -2.16
CA LEU A 137 -7.86 -5.24 -1.86
C LEU A 137 -6.97 -4.90 -3.06
N THR A 138 -7.32 -5.40 -4.25
CA THR A 138 -6.58 -5.13 -5.48
C THR A 138 -6.65 -3.65 -5.87
N LEU A 139 -7.80 -3.00 -5.68
CA LEU A 139 -7.94 -1.55 -5.85
C LEU A 139 -7.03 -0.76 -4.88
N ILE A 140 -6.95 -1.15 -3.60
CA ILE A 140 -6.04 -0.53 -2.63
C ILE A 140 -4.58 -0.76 -3.04
N ALA A 141 -4.22 -1.99 -3.41
CA ALA A 141 -2.88 -2.34 -3.86
C ALA A 141 -2.45 -1.47 -5.05
N TRP A 142 -3.36 -1.29 -6.01
CA TRP A 142 -3.14 -0.48 -7.20
C TRP A 142 -3.04 1.02 -6.89
N ALA A 143 -3.98 1.58 -6.11
CA ALA A 143 -4.00 3.02 -5.81
C ALA A 143 -2.86 3.48 -4.88
N ARG A 144 -2.35 2.58 -4.01
CA ARG A 144 -1.30 2.90 -3.03
C ARG A 144 0.11 2.69 -3.56
N ARG A 145 0.32 1.89 -4.62
CA ARG A 145 1.66 1.60 -5.17
C ARG A 145 2.42 2.87 -5.55
N ASP A 146 1.75 3.84 -6.16
CA ASP A 146 2.35 5.09 -6.64
C ASP A 146 2.68 6.03 -5.47
N HIS A 147 1.84 6.03 -4.43
CA HIS A 147 2.07 6.82 -3.22
C HIS A 147 3.27 6.28 -2.42
N ASN A 148 3.37 4.96 -2.28
CA ASN A 148 4.46 4.32 -1.54
C ASN A 148 5.81 4.50 -2.25
N ALA A 149 5.83 4.38 -3.58
CA ALA A 149 7.03 4.66 -4.38
C ALA A 149 7.52 6.10 -4.19
N ARG A 150 6.60 7.08 -4.11
CA ARG A 150 6.94 8.48 -3.86
C ARG A 150 7.50 8.70 -2.45
N LEU A 151 6.88 8.11 -1.42
CA LEU A 151 7.36 8.20 -0.04
C LEU A 151 8.79 7.61 0.11
N LEU A 152 9.03 6.44 -0.47
CA LEU A 152 10.35 5.80 -0.44
C LEU A 152 11.43 6.63 -1.15
N ARG A 153 11.08 7.29 -2.27
CA ARG A 153 12.01 8.20 -2.96
C ARG A 153 12.34 9.42 -2.10
N LEU A 154 11.36 10.03 -1.45
CA LEU A 154 11.60 11.20 -0.59
C LEU A 154 12.49 10.87 0.61
N VAL A 155 12.26 9.74 1.29
CA VAL A 155 13.11 9.30 2.41
C VAL A 155 14.56 9.06 1.95
N ARG A 156 14.75 8.46 0.76
CA ARG A 156 16.09 8.24 0.20
C ARG A 156 16.82 9.53 -0.16
N LEU A 157 16.10 10.57 -0.58
CA LEU A 157 16.69 11.87 -0.91
C LEU A 157 17.11 12.64 0.35
N VAL A 158 16.27 12.65 1.38
CA VAL A 158 16.61 13.30 2.67
C VAL A 158 17.83 12.64 3.31
N ARG A 159 17.91 11.29 3.30
CA ARG A 159 19.06 10.57 3.85
C ARG A 159 20.37 10.79 3.07
N ARG A 160 20.31 11.25 1.82
CA ARG A 160 21.51 11.59 1.02
C ARG A 160 21.99 13.03 1.24
N GLN A 161 21.20 13.86 1.91
CA GLN A 161 21.53 15.26 2.21
C GLN A 161 21.95 15.51 3.66
N ALA A 162 21.89 14.48 4.52
CA ALA A 162 22.43 14.47 5.87
C ALA A 162 23.75 13.68 5.89
#